data_AF-A0A3B8MEY0-F1
#
_entry.id   AF-A0A3B8MEY0-F1
#
_cell.length_a   1.000
_cell.length_b   1.000
_cell.length_c   1.000
_cell.angle_alpha   90.00
_cell.angle_beta   90.00
_cell.angle_gamma   90.00
#
_symmetry.space_group_name_H-M   'P 1'
#
loop_
_entity.id
_entity.type
_entity.pdbx_description
1 polymer ?
#
loop_
_entity_poly.entity_id
_entity_poly.type
_entity_poly.pdbx_seq_one_letter_code
_entity_poly.pdbx_strand_id
1 'polypeptide(L)'
;IREDGPPEDHCEAPSVFLMEYLDELKTATFILNGFTKGWSFSARRGETIDAMETYLHDNPHPHFSYLSLNIHRMFLTGKPVYPVERTLLISGALEALLDSRHRGGDWIDTPNLDIGYTSYGEPPERPTDPRPTGPASEPW
;
A
#
# COMPACT_ATOMS: atom_id res chain seq x y z
N ILE A 1 -9.72 10.20 11.65
CA ILE A 1 -9.67 10.77 13.03
C ILE A 1 -8.34 10.38 13.62
N ARG A 2 -7.63 11.34 14.23
CA ARG A 2 -6.34 11.17 14.91
C ARG A 2 -6.57 11.47 16.39
N GLU A 3 -6.11 10.60 17.28
CA GLU A 3 -6.19 10.83 18.73
C GLU A 3 -5.20 11.92 19.18
N ASP A 4 -5.44 12.50 20.36
CA ASP A 4 -4.58 13.53 20.96
C ASP A 4 -3.44 12.91 21.77
N GLY A 5 -2.25 13.53 21.72
CA GLY A 5 -1.06 13.03 22.41
C GLY A 5 -0.14 12.17 21.53
N PRO A 6 0.91 11.59 22.11
CA PRO A 6 1.85 10.71 21.40
C PRO A 6 1.18 9.37 21.02
N PRO A 7 1.53 8.74 19.87
CA PRO A 7 0.97 7.45 19.47
C PRO A 7 1.14 6.32 20.50
N GLU A 8 2.19 6.39 21.30
CA GLU A 8 2.52 5.45 22.39
C GLU A 8 1.44 5.36 23.47
N ASP A 9 0.61 6.40 23.62
CA ASP A 9 -0.51 6.40 24.57
C ASP A 9 -1.74 5.63 24.04
N HIS A 10 -1.80 5.40 22.72
CA HIS A 10 -2.97 4.83 22.02
C HIS A 10 -2.68 3.52 21.30
N CYS A 11 -1.41 3.22 21.05
CA CYS A 11 -0.94 2.04 20.33
C CYS A 11 -0.13 1.14 21.27
N GLU A 12 -0.45 -0.15 21.35
CA GLU A 12 0.34 -1.12 22.15
C GLU A 12 1.77 -1.28 21.60
N ALA A 13 1.94 -1.21 20.28
CA ALA A 13 3.22 -1.36 19.61
C ALA A 13 3.31 -0.48 18.34
N PRO A 14 3.34 0.86 18.48
CA PRO A 14 3.49 1.75 17.34
C PRO A 14 4.79 1.40 16.61
N SER A 15 4.72 1.25 15.30
CA SER A 15 5.86 0.83 14.49
C SER A 15 6.00 1.72 13.27
N VAL A 16 7.25 1.95 12.85
CA VAL A 16 7.57 2.59 11.58
C VAL A 16 8.55 1.72 10.83
N PHE A 17 8.29 1.52 9.53
CA PHE A 17 9.22 0.90 8.61
C PHE A 17 9.83 1.97 7.72
N LEU A 18 11.15 2.09 7.75
CA LEU A 18 11.91 3.04 6.93
C LEU A 18 12.59 2.27 5.80
N MET A 19 12.54 2.82 4.58
CA MET A 19 13.24 2.28 3.43
C MET A 19 13.83 3.39 2.58
N GLU A 20 14.98 3.13 1.98
CA GLU A 20 15.62 3.96 0.98
C GLU A 20 15.73 3.16 -0.33
N TYR A 21 15.24 3.74 -1.41
CA TYR A 21 15.33 3.18 -2.76
C TYR A 21 16.64 3.63 -3.41
N LEU A 22 17.10 2.87 -4.42
CA LEU A 22 18.33 3.17 -5.16
C LEU A 22 18.30 4.51 -5.90
N ASP A 23 17.10 5.05 -6.17
CA ASP A 23 16.89 6.38 -6.75
C ASP A 23 16.78 7.49 -5.68
N GLU A 24 17.25 7.23 -4.47
CA GLU A 24 17.24 8.12 -3.30
C GLU A 24 15.86 8.44 -2.74
N LEU A 25 14.77 7.82 -3.26
CA LEU A 25 13.46 7.95 -2.65
C LEU A 25 13.48 7.34 -1.24
N LYS A 26 13.01 8.11 -0.26
CA LYS A 26 12.88 7.68 1.14
C LYS A 26 11.42 7.49 1.49
N THR A 27 11.11 6.41 2.19
CA THR A 27 9.74 6.10 2.61
C THR A 27 9.66 5.79 4.09
N ALA A 28 8.50 6.10 4.68
CA ALA A 28 8.16 5.76 6.04
C ALA A 28 6.73 5.20 6.05
N THR A 29 6.57 3.95 6.45
CA THR A 29 5.27 3.30 6.61
C THR A 29 4.95 3.17 8.09
N PHE A 30 3.89 3.82 8.52
CA PHE A 30 3.47 3.85 9.93
C PHE A 30 2.38 2.81 10.18
N ILE A 31 2.56 2.01 11.24
CA ILE A 31 1.53 1.12 11.79
C ILE A 31 1.13 1.68 13.14
N LEU A 32 0.03 2.44 13.15
CA LEU A 32 -0.45 3.20 14.30
C LEU A 32 -1.88 2.79 14.66
N ASN A 33 -2.07 1.48 14.86
CA ASN A 33 -3.37 0.89 15.21
C ASN A 33 -3.88 1.49 16.53
N GLY A 34 -5.04 2.14 16.50
CA GLY A 34 -5.64 2.81 17.65
C GLY A 34 -5.46 4.34 17.64
N PHE A 35 -4.36 4.85 17.06
CA PHE A 35 -4.07 6.29 17.03
C PHE A 35 -4.71 7.02 15.84
N THR A 36 -4.79 6.36 14.67
CA THR A 36 -5.47 6.90 13.50
C THR A 36 -6.39 5.87 12.87
N LYS A 37 -7.53 6.32 12.34
CA LYS A 37 -8.45 5.49 11.55
C LYS A 37 -8.29 5.75 10.06
N GLY A 38 -8.30 4.66 9.30
CA GLY A 38 -8.23 4.70 7.83
C GLY A 38 -6.80 4.54 7.32
N TRP A 39 -6.68 4.70 6.00
CA TRP A 39 -5.44 4.51 5.27
C TRP A 39 -5.15 5.80 4.51
N SER A 40 -3.92 6.29 4.61
CA SER A 40 -3.52 7.52 3.95
C SER A 40 -2.11 7.40 3.41
N PHE A 41 -1.83 8.19 2.40
CA PHE A 41 -0.52 8.31 1.78
C PHE A 41 -0.21 9.79 1.63
N SER A 42 1.05 10.13 1.85
CA SER A 42 1.58 11.43 1.47
C SER A 42 2.95 11.27 0.86
N ALA A 43 3.26 12.11 -0.10
CA ALA A 43 4.56 12.17 -0.73
C ALA A 43 4.97 13.62 -0.95
N ARG A 44 6.28 13.84 -1.01
CA ARG A 44 6.86 15.12 -1.39
C ARG A 44 7.66 14.95 -2.66
N ARG A 45 7.37 15.77 -3.66
CA ARG A 45 8.09 15.84 -4.93
C ARG A 45 8.61 17.27 -5.11
N GLY A 46 9.88 17.48 -4.73
CA GLY A 46 10.45 18.82 -4.60
C GLY A 46 9.72 19.64 -3.54
N GLU A 47 9.15 20.78 -3.93
CA GLU A 47 8.36 21.65 -3.04
C GLU A 47 6.88 21.25 -2.97
N THR A 48 6.42 20.34 -3.83
CA THR A 48 5.02 19.91 -3.87
C THR A 48 4.77 18.76 -2.90
N ILE A 49 3.69 18.86 -2.13
CA ILE A 49 3.19 17.79 -1.26
C ILE A 49 1.90 17.24 -1.86
N ASP A 50 1.92 15.95 -2.17
CA ASP A 50 0.76 15.17 -2.60
C ASP A 50 0.24 14.39 -1.37
N ALA A 51 -1.07 14.35 -1.18
CA ALA A 51 -1.69 13.57 -0.11
C ALA A 51 -3.00 12.95 -0.60
N MET A 52 -3.27 11.72 -0.16
CA MET A 52 -4.53 11.03 -0.42
C MET A 52 -4.96 10.20 0.78
N GLU A 53 -6.27 10.12 0.97
CA GLU A 53 -6.91 9.11 1.80
C GLU A 53 -7.39 7.98 0.89
N THR A 54 -7.26 6.74 1.33
CA THR A 54 -7.89 5.60 0.68
C THR A 54 -9.01 5.08 1.55
N TYR A 55 -10.21 5.03 0.98
CA TYR A 55 -11.39 4.54 1.65
C TYR A 55 -11.66 3.08 1.26
N LEU A 56 -11.59 2.18 2.23
CA LEU A 56 -11.92 0.77 2.06
C LEU A 56 -13.35 0.55 2.56
N HIS A 57 -14.29 0.39 1.64
CA HIS A 57 -15.67 0.07 2.01
C HIS A 57 -15.75 -1.31 2.64
N ASP A 58 -16.49 -1.39 3.73
CA ASP A 58 -16.83 -2.63 4.43
C ASP A 58 -17.89 -3.40 3.63
N ASN A 59 -18.81 -4.12 4.25
CA ASN A 59 -19.90 -4.85 3.58
C ASN A 59 -20.62 -3.98 2.51
N PRO A 60 -20.67 -4.34 1.20
CA PRO A 60 -20.46 -5.66 0.57
C PRO A 60 -19.03 -5.97 0.07
N HIS A 61 -18.03 -5.21 0.50
CA HIS A 61 -16.62 -5.32 0.11
C HIS A 61 -16.38 -5.23 -1.41
N PRO A 62 -16.81 -4.12 -2.07
CA PRO A 62 -16.77 -3.99 -3.52
C PRO A 62 -15.37 -4.09 -4.14
N HIS A 63 -14.32 -3.89 -3.35
CA HIS A 63 -12.93 -4.07 -3.79
C HIS A 63 -12.64 -5.50 -4.27
N PHE A 64 -13.34 -6.52 -3.75
CA PHE A 64 -13.22 -7.90 -4.26
C PHE A 64 -13.86 -8.09 -5.64
N SER A 65 -14.90 -7.32 -5.97
CA SER A 65 -15.48 -7.32 -7.32
C SER A 65 -14.48 -6.80 -8.34
N TYR A 66 -13.80 -5.69 -8.04
CA TYR A 66 -12.75 -5.15 -8.91
C TYR A 66 -11.53 -6.06 -8.99
N LEU A 67 -11.13 -6.71 -7.89
CA LEU A 67 -10.10 -7.74 -7.93
C LEU A 67 -10.48 -8.87 -8.90
N SER A 68 -11.72 -9.36 -8.81
CA SER A 68 -12.23 -10.43 -9.65
C SER A 68 -12.30 -10.02 -11.13
N LEU A 69 -12.71 -8.78 -11.43
CA LEU A 69 -12.70 -8.24 -12.80
C LEU A 69 -11.29 -8.22 -13.40
N ASN A 70 -10.30 -7.80 -12.62
CA ASN A 70 -8.91 -7.78 -13.06
C ASN A 70 -8.34 -9.20 -13.28
N ILE A 71 -8.68 -10.15 -12.40
CA ILE A 71 -8.32 -11.57 -12.58
C ILE A 71 -8.97 -12.13 -13.84
N HIS A 72 -10.26 -11.83 -14.06
CA HIS A 72 -10.99 -12.26 -15.25
C HIS A 72 -10.34 -11.71 -16.54
N ARG A 73 -9.99 -10.41 -16.57
CA ARG A 73 -9.26 -9.79 -17.67
C ARG A 73 -7.92 -10.48 -17.95
N MET A 74 -7.18 -10.87 -16.90
CA MET A 74 -5.95 -11.65 -17.05
C MET A 74 -6.21 -12.99 -17.73
N PHE A 75 -7.25 -13.73 -17.33
CA PHE A 75 -7.60 -15.01 -17.97
C PHE A 75 -8.00 -14.86 -19.44
N LEU A 76 -8.76 -13.82 -19.77
CA LEU A 76 -9.17 -13.58 -21.17
C LEU A 76 -8.01 -13.18 -22.07
N THR A 77 -7.08 -12.38 -21.57
CA THR A 77 -6.01 -11.77 -22.37
C THR A 77 -4.68 -12.53 -22.30
N GLY A 78 -4.51 -13.38 -21.28
CA GLY A 78 -3.22 -14.00 -20.94
C GLY A 78 -2.17 -13.01 -20.42
N LYS A 79 -2.54 -11.76 -20.14
CA LYS A 79 -1.62 -10.69 -19.70
C LYS A 79 -1.92 -10.28 -18.26
N PRO A 80 -0.92 -10.22 -17.37
CA PRO A 80 -1.14 -9.78 -16.00
C PRO A 80 -1.47 -8.29 -15.96
N VAL A 81 -2.36 -7.90 -15.03
CA VAL A 81 -2.80 -6.50 -14.86
C VAL A 81 -1.71 -5.61 -14.24
N TYR A 82 -0.86 -6.21 -13.41
CA TYR A 82 0.34 -5.57 -12.87
C TYR A 82 1.56 -6.41 -13.24
N PRO A 83 2.73 -5.78 -13.49
CA PRO A 83 3.98 -6.51 -13.66
C PRO A 83 4.30 -7.36 -12.42
N VAL A 84 4.87 -8.55 -12.64
CA VAL A 84 5.16 -9.52 -11.57
C VAL A 84 6.24 -9.02 -10.61
N GLU A 85 7.10 -8.12 -11.09
CA GLU A 85 8.13 -7.40 -10.35
C GLU A 85 7.54 -6.68 -9.13
N ARG A 86 6.28 -6.23 -9.19
CA ARG A 86 5.59 -5.63 -8.03
C ARG A 86 5.49 -6.61 -6.86
N THR A 87 5.17 -7.87 -7.14
CA THR A 87 5.07 -8.92 -6.12
C THR A 87 6.44 -9.20 -5.54
N LEU A 88 7.46 -9.35 -6.39
CA LEU A 88 8.83 -9.59 -5.93
C LEU A 88 9.34 -8.45 -5.05
N LEU A 89 9.17 -7.19 -5.48
CA LEU A 89 9.58 -6.01 -4.71
C LEU A 89 8.91 -5.94 -3.34
N ILE A 90 7.58 -6.06 -3.29
CA ILE A 90 6.86 -5.91 -2.02
C ILE A 90 7.13 -7.08 -1.08
N SER A 91 7.17 -8.31 -1.59
CA SER A 91 7.46 -9.48 -0.76
C SER A 91 8.89 -9.44 -0.22
N GLY A 92 9.88 -9.11 -1.06
CA GLY A 92 11.27 -9.01 -0.63
C GLY A 92 11.54 -7.84 0.31
N ALA A 93 10.92 -6.67 0.07
CA ALA A 93 11.03 -5.54 0.98
C ALA A 93 10.40 -5.87 2.35
N LEU A 94 9.24 -6.51 2.36
CA LEU A 94 8.59 -6.94 3.60
C LEU A 94 9.44 -7.95 4.37
N GLU A 95 10.05 -8.92 3.68
CA GLU A 95 10.98 -9.87 4.29
C GLU A 95 12.14 -9.16 4.98
N ALA A 96 12.82 -8.25 4.28
CA ALA A 96 13.93 -7.48 4.85
C ALA A 96 13.50 -6.60 6.03
N LEU A 97 12.32 -5.97 5.97
CA LEU A 97 11.78 -5.17 7.07
C LEU A 97 11.46 -6.02 8.32
N LEU A 98 10.93 -7.24 8.13
CA LEU A 98 10.64 -8.15 9.23
C LEU A 98 11.93 -8.68 9.87
N ASP A 99 12.94 -9.01 9.06
CA ASP A 99 14.26 -9.43 9.55
C ASP A 99 14.98 -8.28 10.26
N SER A 100 14.93 -7.06 9.72
CA SER A 100 15.44 -5.85 10.37
C SER A 100 14.80 -5.65 11.75
N ARG A 101 13.46 -5.75 11.82
CA ARG A 101 12.73 -5.66 13.09
C ARG A 101 13.17 -6.75 14.07
N HIS A 102 13.35 -7.98 13.60
CA HIS A 102 13.80 -9.10 14.44
C HIS A 102 15.20 -8.84 15.03
N ARG A 103 16.09 -8.20 14.26
CA ARG A 103 17.46 -7.82 14.67
C ARG A 103 17.54 -6.52 15.49
N GLY A 104 16.41 -5.93 15.87
CA GLY A 104 16.38 -4.70 16.67
C GLY A 104 16.44 -3.41 15.85
N GLY A 105 16.12 -3.46 14.56
CA GLY A 105 16.08 -2.30 13.67
C GLY A 105 17.36 -2.07 12.86
N ASP A 106 18.19 -3.10 12.70
CA ASP A 106 19.40 -3.02 11.88
C ASP A 106 19.07 -2.69 10.43
N TRP A 107 19.94 -1.92 9.78
CA TRP A 107 19.85 -1.68 8.35
C TRP A 107 20.18 -2.95 7.57
N ILE A 108 19.36 -3.29 6.58
CA ILE A 108 19.53 -4.47 5.72
C ILE A 108 19.55 -4.03 4.27
N ASP A 109 20.71 -4.21 3.63
CA ASP A 109 20.83 -4.02 2.18
C ASP A 109 20.12 -5.14 1.43
N THR A 110 19.46 -4.78 0.32
CA THR A 110 18.66 -5.70 -0.49
C THR A 110 19.15 -5.74 -1.95
N PRO A 111 20.41 -6.15 -2.22
CA PRO A 111 20.96 -6.16 -3.58
C PRO A 111 20.19 -7.09 -4.53
N ASN A 112 19.48 -8.09 -4.00
CA ASN A 112 18.59 -8.97 -4.74
C ASN A 112 17.31 -8.27 -5.24
N LEU A 113 17.02 -7.05 -4.78
CA LEU A 113 15.89 -6.23 -5.21
C LEU A 113 16.29 -5.08 -6.15
N ASP A 114 17.51 -5.11 -6.69
CA ASP A 114 17.94 -4.21 -7.77
C ASP A 114 17.22 -4.56 -9.09
N ILE A 115 15.92 -4.22 -9.13
CA ILE A 115 15.03 -4.47 -10.24
C ILE A 115 14.23 -3.20 -10.57
N GLY A 116 14.21 -2.83 -11.85
CA GLY A 116 13.39 -1.73 -12.33
C GLY A 116 11.91 -2.11 -12.31
N TYR A 117 11.07 -1.27 -11.72
CA TYR A 117 9.61 -1.43 -11.77
C TYR A 117 8.97 -0.23 -12.47
N THR A 118 8.24 -0.53 -13.54
CA THR A 118 7.30 0.41 -14.14
C THR A 118 5.89 -0.05 -13.79
N SER A 119 5.02 0.87 -13.40
CA SER A 119 3.61 0.54 -13.12
C SER A 119 2.88 0.05 -14.37
N TYR A 120 1.59 -0.25 -14.23
CA TYR A 120 0.73 -0.62 -15.35
C TYR A 120 0.79 0.44 -16.48
N GLY A 121 0.83 -0.02 -17.73
CA GLY A 121 0.69 0.85 -18.90
C GLY A 121 -0.78 1.17 -19.21
N GLU A 122 -1.68 0.21 -18.99
CA GLU A 122 -3.12 0.38 -19.09
C GLU A 122 -3.75 0.26 -17.69
N PRO A 123 -4.62 1.20 -17.27
CA PRO A 123 -5.23 1.14 -15.96
C PRO A 123 -5.97 -0.18 -15.67
N PRO A 124 -5.86 -0.70 -14.43
CA PRO A 124 -6.69 -1.81 -13.96
C PRO A 124 -8.16 -1.38 -13.86
N GLU A 125 -9.06 -2.37 -13.88
CA GLU A 125 -10.47 -2.14 -13.55
C GLU A 125 -10.58 -1.67 -12.10
N ARG A 126 -11.08 -0.45 -11.89
CA ARG A 126 -11.19 0.16 -10.55
C ARG A 126 -12.29 1.21 -10.53
N PRO A 127 -12.87 1.53 -9.35
CA PRO A 127 -13.81 2.63 -9.26
C PRO A 127 -13.10 3.96 -9.52
N THR A 128 -13.78 4.88 -10.19
CA THR A 128 -13.31 6.25 -10.42
C THR A 128 -13.91 7.25 -9.43
N ASP A 129 -15.02 6.89 -8.80
CA ASP A 129 -15.67 7.74 -7.81
C ASP A 129 -14.86 7.77 -6.50
N PRO A 130 -14.82 8.91 -5.79
CA PRO A 130 -14.15 9.01 -4.49
C PRO A 130 -14.75 8.12 -3.40
N ARG A 131 -16.00 7.67 -3.60
CA ARG A 131 -16.77 6.83 -2.68
C ARG A 131 -17.55 5.79 -3.49
N PRO A 132 -17.80 4.60 -2.93
CA PRO A 132 -18.63 3.60 -3.57
C PRO A 132 -20.06 4.11 -3.71
N THR A 133 -20.69 3.77 -4.82
CA THR A 133 -22.05 4.14 -5.18
C THR A 133 -22.77 2.94 -5.80
N GLY A 134 -24.11 2.98 -5.78
CA GLY A 134 -24.93 1.96 -6.43
C GLY A 134 -24.73 0.55 -5.87
N PRO A 135 -24.61 -0.50 -6.71
CA PRO A 135 -24.44 -1.87 -6.23
C PRO A 135 -23.21 -2.09 -5.35
N ALA A 136 -22.22 -1.19 -5.40
CA ALA A 136 -21.03 -1.27 -4.54
C ALA A 136 -21.28 -0.83 -3.09
N SER A 137 -22.41 -0.17 -2.80
CA SER A 137 -22.79 0.31 -1.47
C SER A 137 -23.98 -0.46 -0.85
N GLU A 138 -24.66 -1.30 -1.63
CA GLU A 138 -25.81 -2.08 -1.15
C GLU A 138 -25.36 -3.45 -0.65
N PRO A 139 -25.65 -3.83 0.61
CA PRO A 139 -25.46 -5.20 1.08
C PRO A 139 -26.25 -6.21 0.24
N TRP A 140 -25.71 -7.43 0.11
CA TRP A 140 -26.39 -8.56 -0.53
C TRP A 140 -27.57 -9.07 0.30
#